data_AF-A0A7K0F940-F1
#
_entry.id   AF-A0A7K0F940-F1
#
_cell.length_a   1.000
_cell.length_b   1.000
_cell.length_c   1.000
_cell.angle_alpha   90.00
_cell.angle_beta   90.00
_cell.angle_gamma   90.00
#
_symmetry.space_group_name_H-M   'P 1'
#
loop_
_entity.id
_entity.type
_entity.pdbx_description
1 polymer ?
#
loop_
_entity_poly.entity_id
_entity_poly.type
_entity_poly.pdbx_seq_one_letter_code
_entity_poly.pdbx_strand_id
1 'polypeptide(L)'
;MKKIILLIGFLIIFTSCSKNIYGKYNTSYSRDKSAFFQITLNSDNTVEKTEIHTISIFAKGHYILKEKQVICFLDATKNNFPPDTLTFKIKGNKLYFVKKGIVNTKFYLKKE
;
A
#
# COMPACT_ATOMS: atom_id res chain seq x y z
N MET A 1 -12.84 35.24 -16.36
CA MET A 1 -13.16 33.85 -16.76
C MET A 1 -11.94 32.93 -16.90
N LYS A 2 -10.80 33.36 -17.49
CA LYS A 2 -9.58 32.52 -17.61
C LYS A 2 -8.99 32.00 -16.28
N LYS A 3 -9.11 32.76 -15.17
CA LYS A 3 -8.58 32.37 -13.85
C LYS A 3 -9.34 31.22 -13.17
N ILE A 4 -10.65 31.09 -13.44
CA ILE A 4 -11.51 30.06 -12.84
C ILE A 4 -11.23 28.68 -13.45
N ILE A 5 -11.00 28.65 -14.77
CA ILE A 5 -10.70 27.42 -15.53
C ILE A 5 -9.36 26.80 -15.05
N LEU A 6 -8.39 27.64 -14.71
CA LEU A 6 -7.09 27.21 -14.19
C LEU A 6 -7.20 26.58 -12.79
N LEU A 7 -8.06 27.13 -11.94
CA LEU A 7 -8.33 26.62 -10.59
C LEU A 7 -9.01 25.24 -10.63
N ILE A 8 -9.99 25.08 -11.52
CA ILE A 8 -10.72 23.82 -11.71
C ILE A 8 -9.78 22.74 -12.26
N GLY A 9 -8.93 23.06 -13.24
CA GLY A 9 -7.92 22.14 -13.75
C GLY A 9 -6.96 21.64 -12.66
N PHE A 10 -6.52 22.54 -11.77
CA PHE A 10 -5.63 22.17 -10.66
C PHE A 10 -6.31 21.25 -9.64
N LEU A 11 -7.60 21.48 -9.34
CA LEU A 11 -8.37 20.66 -8.42
C LEU A 11 -8.60 19.23 -8.94
N ILE A 12 -8.83 19.09 -10.25
CA ILE A 12 -9.00 17.79 -10.92
C ILE A 12 -7.68 17.00 -10.91
N ILE A 13 -6.54 17.66 -11.13
CA ILE A 13 -5.22 17.01 -11.08
C ILE A 13 -4.88 16.56 -9.65
N PHE A 14 -5.20 17.38 -8.64
CA PHE A 14 -4.95 17.04 -7.23
C PHE A 14 -5.78 15.83 -6.76
N THR A 15 -7.05 15.76 -7.14
CA THR A 15 -7.93 14.62 -6.79
C THR A 15 -7.62 13.35 -7.58
N SER A 16 -7.01 13.46 -8.77
CA SER A 16 -6.56 12.30 -9.54
C SER A 16 -5.23 11.72 -9.04
N CYS A 17 -4.35 12.54 -8.46
CA CYS A 17 -3.03 12.09 -8.01
C CYS A 17 -3.10 11.28 -6.71
N SER A 18 -4.05 11.59 -5.81
CA SER A 18 -4.25 10.84 -4.56
C SER A 18 -4.91 9.47 -4.79
N LYS A 19 -5.72 9.32 -5.85
CA LYS A 19 -6.45 8.06 -6.13
C LYS A 19 -5.59 6.93 -6.72
N ASN A 20 -4.33 7.20 -7.07
CA ASN A 20 -3.47 6.21 -7.73
C ASN A 20 -2.81 5.19 -6.76
N ILE A 21 -2.93 5.38 -5.45
CA ILE A 21 -2.32 4.46 -4.48
C ILE A 21 -3.24 3.30 -4.05
N TYR A 22 -4.55 3.40 -4.30
CA TYR A 22 -5.49 2.36 -3.89
C TYR A 22 -5.38 1.17 -4.84
N GLY A 23 -5.44 -0.05 -4.31
CA GLY A 23 -5.38 -1.27 -5.11
C GLY A 23 -4.63 -2.40 -4.43
N LYS A 24 -4.49 -3.50 -5.18
CA LYS A 24 -3.81 -4.71 -4.74
C LYS A 24 -2.34 -4.66 -5.15
N TYR A 25 -1.46 -4.90 -4.19
CA TYR A 25 -0.02 -4.93 -4.38
C TYR A 25 0.51 -6.29 -3.99
N ASN A 26 1.26 -6.95 -4.88
CA ASN A 26 1.81 -8.27 -4.61
C ASN A 26 3.22 -8.46 -5.19
N THR A 27 3.82 -9.59 -4.86
CA THR A 27 5.14 -10.00 -5.34
C THR A 27 5.08 -10.78 -6.66
N SER A 28 4.05 -10.65 -7.50
CA SER A 28 3.81 -11.44 -8.75
C SER A 28 4.98 -11.55 -9.74
N TYR A 29 6.04 -10.75 -9.59
CA TYR A 29 7.29 -10.86 -10.36
C TYR A 29 8.29 -11.89 -9.80
N SER A 30 8.12 -12.36 -8.57
CA SER A 30 9.01 -13.33 -7.92
C SER A 30 8.67 -14.76 -8.36
N ARG A 31 9.64 -15.68 -8.33
CA ARG A 31 9.41 -17.12 -8.52
C ARG A 31 9.42 -17.90 -7.19
N ASP A 32 9.90 -17.26 -6.12
CA ASP A 32 10.06 -17.89 -4.79
C ASP A 32 8.81 -17.74 -3.94
N LYS A 33 8.01 -18.81 -3.95
CA LYS A 33 6.69 -18.94 -3.35
C LYS A 33 6.68 -18.71 -1.82
N SER A 34 7.76 -19.01 -1.11
CA SER A 34 7.77 -19.08 0.36
C SER A 34 7.43 -17.79 1.14
N ALA A 35 7.44 -16.60 0.51
CA ALA A 35 7.23 -15.31 1.19
C ALA A 35 6.23 -14.36 0.48
N PHE A 36 5.25 -14.90 -0.24
CA PHE A 36 4.27 -14.08 -0.95
C PHE A 36 3.12 -13.63 -0.04
N PHE A 37 3.06 -12.34 0.23
CA PHE A 37 1.84 -11.70 0.73
C PHE A 37 1.42 -10.55 -0.18
N GLN A 38 0.12 -10.29 -0.18
CA GLN A 38 -0.53 -9.18 -0.86
C GLN A 38 -0.93 -8.13 0.17
N ILE A 39 -0.75 -6.86 -0.20
CA ILE A 39 -1.31 -5.71 0.52
C ILE A 39 -2.37 -5.07 -0.35
N THR A 40 -3.59 -4.97 0.17
CA THR A 40 -4.68 -4.23 -0.46
C THR A 40 -4.85 -2.90 0.29
N LEU A 41 -4.68 -1.78 -0.42
CA LEU A 41 -4.96 -0.44 0.12
C LEU A 41 -6.34 0.00 -0.38
N ASN A 42 -7.31 0.08 0.53
CA ASN A 42 -8.68 0.48 0.20
C ASN A 42 -8.84 2.01 0.24
N SER A 43 -9.88 2.52 -0.42
CA SER A 43 -10.18 3.96 -0.50
C SER A 43 -10.66 4.57 0.80
N ASP A 44 -11.10 3.75 1.75
CA ASP A 44 -11.57 4.12 3.08
C ASP A 44 -10.45 4.12 4.15
N ASN A 45 -9.19 4.11 3.70
CA ASN A 45 -7.98 4.02 4.55
C ASN A 45 -7.83 2.70 5.31
N THR A 46 -8.59 1.66 4.95
CA THR A 46 -8.37 0.31 5.48
C THR A 46 -7.32 -0.43 4.67
N VAL A 47 -6.59 -1.33 5.33
CA VAL A 47 -5.59 -2.20 4.71
C VAL A 47 -5.90 -3.66 5.00
N GLU A 48 -5.67 -4.51 4.01
CA GLU A 48 -5.72 -5.96 4.15
C GLU A 48 -4.39 -6.57 3.76
N LYS A 49 -3.86 -7.45 4.61
CA LYS A 49 -2.71 -8.31 4.33
C LYS A 49 -3.21 -9.73 4.10
N THR A 50 -2.99 -10.25 2.91
CA THR A 50 -3.36 -11.62 2.53
C THR A 50 -2.10 -12.43 2.30
N GLU A 51 -2.01 -13.62 2.87
CA GLU A 51 -0.95 -14.55 2.52
C GLU A 51 -1.36 -15.33 1.28
N ILE A 52 -0.57 -15.25 0.22
CA ILE A 52 -0.93 -15.82 -1.08
C ILE A 52 -0.89 -17.36 -1.04
N HIS A 53 -0.15 -17.95 -0.10
CA HIS A 53 -0.03 -19.41 0.06
C HIS A 53 -1.27 -20.06 0.62
N THR A 54 -1.98 -19.37 1.50
CA THR A 54 -3.17 -19.89 2.19
C THR A 54 -4.46 -19.28 1.65
N ILE A 55 -4.36 -18.23 0.79
CA ILE A 55 -5.50 -17.44 0.29
C ILE A 55 -6.40 -17.00 1.48
N SER A 56 -5.78 -16.73 2.62
CA SER A 56 -6.45 -16.29 3.83
C SER A 56 -6.08 -14.85 4.11
N ILE A 57 -7.08 -14.04 4.46
CA ILE A 57 -6.84 -12.70 4.99
C ILE A 57 -6.16 -12.89 6.34
N PHE A 58 -4.87 -12.62 6.36
CA PHE A 58 -4.02 -12.87 7.51
C PHE A 58 -4.02 -11.70 8.49
N ALA A 59 -4.27 -10.47 8.00
CA ALA A 59 -4.45 -9.27 8.81
C ALA A 59 -5.30 -8.19 8.15
N LYS A 60 -6.01 -7.42 8.97
CA LYS A 60 -6.72 -6.19 8.59
C LYS A 60 -6.28 -5.06 9.50
N GLY A 61 -6.49 -3.83 9.06
CA GLY A 61 -6.28 -2.66 9.91
C GLY A 61 -6.44 -1.38 9.10
N HIS A 62 -5.67 -0.36 9.44
CA HIS A 62 -5.72 0.94 8.79
C HIS A 62 -4.33 1.37 8.32
N TYR A 63 -4.29 2.30 7.36
CA TYR A 63 -3.04 2.90 6.94
C TYR A 63 -3.11 4.42 6.92
N ILE A 64 -1.95 5.03 7.06
CA ILE A 64 -1.77 6.46 6.87
C ILE A 64 -0.77 6.72 5.76
N LEU A 65 -0.93 7.87 5.10
CA LEU A 65 -0.01 8.37 4.11
C LEU A 65 0.79 9.52 4.71
N LYS A 66 2.12 9.39 4.66
CA LYS A 66 3.03 10.45 5.05
C LYS A 66 4.00 10.70 3.90
N GLU A 67 3.86 11.84 3.25
CA GLU A 67 4.65 12.22 2.08
C GLU A 67 4.58 11.18 0.95
N LYS A 68 5.63 10.35 0.80
CA LYS A 68 5.73 9.25 -0.18
C LYS A 68 5.82 7.89 0.50
N GLN A 69 5.30 7.79 1.72
CA GLN A 69 5.27 6.54 2.47
C GLN A 69 3.83 6.18 2.82
N VAL A 70 3.55 4.88 2.81
CA VAL A 70 2.36 4.30 3.41
C VAL A 70 2.79 3.50 4.62
N ILE A 71 2.16 3.78 5.76
CA ILE A 71 2.39 3.09 7.02
C ILE A 71 1.11 2.33 7.34
N CYS A 72 1.18 1.01 7.31
CA CYS A 72 0.07 0.10 7.56
C CYS A 72 0.16 -0.38 9.00
N PHE A 73 -0.89 -0.11 9.79
CA PHE A 73 -1.09 -0.66 11.12
C PHE A 73 -2.03 -1.86 10.99
N LEU A 74 -1.50 -3.05 11.22
CA LEU A 74 -2.23 -4.30 11.10
C LEU A 74 -2.65 -4.74 12.50
N ASP A 75 -3.95 -4.91 12.69
CA ASP A 75 -4.52 -5.38 13.93
C ASP A 75 -4.26 -6.88 14.11
N ALA A 76 -4.26 -7.32 15.37
CA ALA A 76 -4.16 -8.74 15.71
C ALA A 76 -5.33 -9.50 15.09
N THR A 77 -5.04 -10.63 14.45
CA THR A 77 -6.09 -11.42 13.78
C THR A 77 -6.71 -12.48 14.65
N LYS A 78 -7.72 -13.15 14.09
CA LYS A 78 -8.38 -14.33 14.67
C LYS A 78 -7.41 -15.40 15.19
N ASN A 79 -6.18 -15.43 14.66
CA ASN A 79 -5.13 -16.38 15.06
C ASN A 79 -4.19 -15.82 16.15
N ASN A 80 -4.54 -14.71 16.80
CA ASN A 80 -3.76 -14.03 17.84
C ASN A 80 -2.32 -13.65 17.43
N PHE A 81 -2.07 -13.41 16.14
CA PHE A 81 -0.79 -12.81 15.73
C PHE A 81 -0.69 -11.40 16.31
N PRO A 82 0.49 -10.98 16.80
CA PRO A 82 0.65 -9.65 17.34
C PRO A 82 0.39 -8.60 16.26
N PRO A 83 -0.12 -7.41 16.64
CA PRO A 83 -0.25 -6.31 15.72
C PRO A 83 1.12 -5.97 15.11
N ASP A 84 1.13 -5.66 13.83
CA ASP A 84 2.35 -5.42 13.05
C ASP A 84 2.26 -4.07 12.35
N THR A 85 3.40 -3.41 12.17
CA THR A 85 3.48 -2.17 11.42
C THR A 85 4.38 -2.36 10.21
N LEU A 86 3.79 -2.24 9.02
CA LEU A 86 4.50 -2.33 7.76
C LEU A 86 4.61 -0.95 7.13
N THR A 87 5.84 -0.48 6.92
CA THR A 87 6.10 0.78 6.24
C THR A 87 6.61 0.53 4.83
N PHE A 88 6.05 1.25 3.86
CA PHE A 88 6.47 1.19 2.48
C PHE A 88 6.76 2.57 1.91
N LYS A 89 7.77 2.66 1.05
CA LYS A 89 8.00 3.82 0.18
C LYS A 89 7.28 3.61 -1.14
N ILE A 90 6.46 4.58 -1.52
CA ILE A 90 5.69 4.60 -2.77
C ILE A 90 6.58 5.14 -3.89
N LYS A 91 6.71 4.39 -4.98
CA LYS A 91 7.38 4.86 -6.21
C LYS A 91 6.68 4.28 -7.44
N GLY A 92 5.87 5.11 -8.10
CA GLY A 92 5.02 4.68 -9.20
C GLY A 92 3.99 3.65 -8.72
N ASN A 93 3.89 2.52 -9.43
CA ASN A 93 3.03 1.40 -9.05
C ASN A 93 3.70 0.39 -8.10
N LYS A 94 4.71 0.81 -7.33
CA LYS A 94 5.47 -0.08 -6.44
C LYS A 94 5.50 0.42 -5.00
N LEU A 95 5.46 -0.53 -4.07
CA LEU A 95 5.65 -0.34 -2.63
C LEU A 95 6.94 -1.03 -2.19
N TYR A 96 7.95 -0.25 -1.84
CA TYR A 96 9.24 -0.77 -1.37
C TYR A 96 9.26 -0.86 0.15
N PHE A 97 9.68 -1.99 0.71
CA PHE A 97 9.74 -2.16 2.16
C PHE A 97 10.68 -1.15 2.82
N VAL A 98 10.27 -0.61 3.96
CA VAL A 98 11.09 0.26 4.80
C VAL A 98 11.25 -0.40 6.16
N LYS A 99 12.50 -0.64 6.56
CA LYS A 99 12.83 -1.19 7.89
C LYS A 99 13.86 -0.29 8.55
N LYS A 100 13.56 0.21 9.75
CA LYS A 100 14.42 1.17 10.49
C LYS A 100 14.81 2.40 9.64
N GLY A 101 13.88 2.91 8.83
CA GLY A 101 14.10 4.05 7.93
C GLY A 101 14.85 3.72 6.63
N ILE A 102 15.38 2.50 6.47
CA ILE A 102 16.11 2.08 5.27
C ILE A 102 15.14 1.44 4.28
N VAL A 103 15.16 1.92 3.04
CA VAL A 103 14.35 1.39 1.94
C VAL A 103 15.05 0.17 1.34
N ASN A 104 14.40 -0.98 1.35
CA ASN A 104 14.84 -2.16 0.62
C ASN A 104 14.48 -2.01 -0.86
N THR A 105 15.48 -1.81 -1.71
CA THR A 105 15.28 -1.59 -3.16
C THR A 105 15.16 -2.89 -3.96
N LYS A 106 15.56 -4.03 -3.38
CA LYS A 106 15.53 -5.34 -4.04
C LYS A 106 14.14 -5.99 -3.99
N PHE A 107 13.38 -5.70 -2.93
CA PHE A 107 12.06 -6.27 -2.70
C PHE A 107 11.00 -5.19 -2.66
N TYR A 108 9.95 -5.37 -3.45
CA TYR A 108 8.80 -4.47 -3.52
C TYR A 108 7.52 -5.25 -3.76
N LEU A 109 6.39 -4.62 -3.53
CA LEU A 109 5.09 -5.09 -4.01
C LEU A 109 4.72 -4.25 -5.24
N LYS A 110 4.28 -4.89 -6.32
CA LYS A 110 3.82 -4.22 -7.54
C LYS A 110 2.31 -4.20 -7.54
N LYS A 111 1.74 -3.04 -7.90
CA LYS A 111 0.30 -2.88 -8.12
C LYS A 111 -0.11 -3.73 -9.33
N GLU A 112 -1.17 -4.51 -9.16
CA GLU A 112 -1.87 -5.19 -10.27
C GLU A 112 -2.54 -4.17 -11.20
#